data_AF-A0A9K3N0E4-F1
#
_entry.id   AF-A0A9K3N0E4-F1
#
_cell.length_a   1.000
_cell.length_b   1.000
_cell.length_c   1.000
_cell.angle_alpha   90.00
_cell.angle_beta   90.00
_cell.angle_gamma   90.00
#
_symmetry.space_group_name_H-M   'P 1'
#
loop_
_entity.id
_entity.type
_entity.pdbx_description
1 polymer ?
#
loop_
_entity_poly.entity_id
_entity_poly.type
_entity_poly.pdbx_seq_one_letter_code
_entity_poly.pdbx_strand_id
1 'polypeptide(L)'
;MTRIRRGYIARRRRTKIRLFASSFRGAHSRLTRTITQQKIRALVSAHRDRDRQKINFRRLWITQFSSFVDHSNKCSNSRKGVCYSYSRFINDLYKRQLLLNRKILAQIAISNRNCLYMISNEIIKEVSWKESTG
;
A
#
# COMPACT_ATOMS: atom_id res chain seq x y z
N MET A 1 -39.23 -31.84 34.95
CA MET A 1 -38.28 -31.33 33.94
C MET A 1 -36.96 -32.07 34.05
N THR A 2 -36.38 -32.51 32.93
CA THR A 2 -35.15 -33.34 32.92
C THR A 2 -33.89 -32.48 32.88
N ARG A 3 -32.93 -32.72 33.79
CA ARG A 3 -31.67 -31.97 33.86
C ARG A 3 -30.74 -32.37 32.70
N ILE A 4 -30.43 -31.43 31.80
CA ILE A 4 -29.50 -31.65 30.68
C ILE A 4 -28.09 -31.14 31.05
N ARG A 5 -27.08 -31.99 30.92
CA ARG A 5 -25.66 -31.61 31.15
C ARG A 5 -25.09 -30.91 29.91
N ARG A 6 -24.16 -29.97 30.13
CA ARG A 6 -23.53 -29.16 29.07
C ARG A 6 -22.60 -29.93 28.12
N GLY A 7 -22.12 -31.11 28.53
CA GLY A 7 -21.32 -32.02 27.71
C GLY A 7 -20.02 -31.41 27.14
N TYR A 8 -19.59 -31.92 25.98
CA TYR A 8 -18.33 -31.55 25.31
C TYR A 8 -18.39 -30.22 24.54
N ILE A 9 -19.58 -29.62 24.39
CA ILE A 9 -19.81 -28.41 23.59
C ILE A 9 -18.90 -27.25 24.07
N ALA A 10 -18.79 -27.09 25.39
CA ALA A 10 -17.93 -26.07 25.99
C ALA A 10 -16.44 -26.32 25.71
N ARG A 11 -15.99 -27.57 25.76
CA ARG A 11 -14.59 -27.96 25.44
C ARG A 11 -14.28 -27.68 23.98
N ARG A 12 -15.16 -28.07 23.05
CA ARG A 12 -14.99 -27.84 21.60
C ARG A 12 -14.83 -26.36 21.27
N ARG A 13 -15.64 -25.49 21.88
CA ARG A 13 -15.52 -24.03 21.73
C ARG A 13 -14.15 -23.51 22.21
N ARG A 14 -13.69 -23.96 23.38
CA ARG A 14 -12.37 -23.58 23.92
C ARG A 14 -11.22 -24.07 23.04
N THR A 15 -11.28 -25.30 22.53
CA THR A 15 -10.25 -25.83 21.62
C THR A 15 -10.16 -25.00 20.34
N LYS A 16 -11.30 -24.66 19.70
CA LYS A 16 -11.32 -23.78 18.51
C LYS A 16 -10.70 -22.40 18.78
N ILE A 17 -11.00 -21.81 19.94
CA ILE A 17 -10.46 -20.50 20.34
C ILE A 17 -8.96 -20.59 20.65
N ARG A 18 -8.50 -21.68 21.28
CA ARG A 18 -7.08 -21.92 21.56
C ARG A 18 -6.27 -22.12 20.28
N LEU A 19 -6.81 -22.83 19.29
CA LEU A 19 -6.15 -23.00 17.98
C LEU A 19 -5.87 -21.66 17.29
N PHE A 20 -6.77 -20.69 17.41
CA PHE A 20 -6.56 -19.34 16.88
C PHE A 20 -5.41 -18.60 17.58
N ALA A 21 -5.16 -18.89 18.86
CA ALA A 21 -4.22 -18.17 19.72
C ALA A 21 -2.91 -18.93 19.96
N SER A 22 -2.62 -19.97 19.16
CA SER A 22 -1.44 -20.84 19.36
C SER A 22 -0.12 -20.07 19.36
N SER A 23 0.00 -19.03 18.52
CA SER A 23 1.20 -18.19 18.39
C SER A 23 1.24 -17.01 19.35
N PHE A 24 0.24 -16.84 20.23
CA PHE A 24 0.21 -15.71 21.15
C PHE A 24 1.20 -15.90 22.32
N ARG A 25 1.87 -14.80 22.70
CA ARG A 25 2.89 -14.82 23.75
C ARG A 25 2.27 -14.95 25.15
N GLY A 26 2.89 -15.78 25.99
CA GLY A 26 2.60 -15.86 27.43
C GLY A 26 1.15 -16.29 27.75
N ALA A 27 0.49 -15.56 28.64
CA ALA A 27 -0.85 -15.88 29.11
C ALA A 27 -1.92 -15.83 28.00
N HIS A 28 -1.65 -15.12 26.90
CA HIS A 28 -2.57 -14.97 25.76
C HIS A 28 -2.77 -16.24 24.93
N SER A 29 -1.93 -17.28 25.10
CA SER A 29 -2.13 -18.61 24.47
C SER A 29 -2.61 -19.68 25.46
N ARG A 30 -2.57 -19.40 26.77
CA ARG A 30 -2.86 -20.38 27.84
C ARG A 30 -4.24 -20.17 28.47
N LEU A 31 -4.53 -18.96 28.95
CA LEU A 31 -5.72 -18.65 29.75
C LEU A 31 -6.93 -18.37 28.86
N THR A 32 -8.03 -19.12 29.03
CA THR A 32 -9.21 -19.03 28.13
C THR A 32 -9.87 -17.67 28.13
N ARG A 33 -9.98 -17.00 29.28
CA ARG A 33 -10.54 -15.63 29.40
C ARG A 33 -9.66 -14.62 28.66
N THR A 34 -8.35 -14.68 28.87
CA THR A 34 -7.37 -13.80 28.21
C THR A 34 -7.33 -14.03 26.70
N ILE A 35 -7.39 -15.29 26.25
CA ILE A 35 -7.46 -15.65 24.83
C ILE A 35 -8.71 -15.03 24.20
N THR A 36 -9.87 -15.11 24.84
CA THR A 36 -11.11 -14.55 24.27
C THR A 36 -11.03 -13.04 24.06
N GLN A 37 -10.47 -12.30 25.02
CA GLN A 37 -10.27 -10.87 24.89
C GLN A 37 -9.26 -10.56 23.77
N GLN A 38 -8.15 -11.30 23.71
CA GLN A 38 -7.12 -11.08 22.70
C GLN A 38 -7.61 -11.41 21.29
N LYS A 39 -8.42 -12.47 21.15
CA LYS A 39 -9.06 -12.82 19.88
C LYS A 39 -9.92 -11.68 19.35
N ILE A 40 -10.76 -11.08 20.20
CA ILE A 40 -11.62 -9.96 19.80
C ILE A 40 -10.76 -8.79 19.34
N ARG A 41 -9.72 -8.42 20.11
CA ARG A 41 -8.79 -7.34 19.75
C ARG A 41 -8.08 -7.61 18.42
N ALA A 42 -7.59 -8.83 18.21
CA ALA A 42 -6.91 -9.22 16.98
C ALA A 42 -7.84 -9.11 15.76
N LEU A 43 -9.10 -9.55 15.87
CA LEU A 43 -10.07 -9.45 14.78
C LEU A 43 -10.43 -7.99 14.46
N VAL A 44 -10.59 -7.15 15.49
CA VAL A 44 -10.86 -5.71 15.31
C VAL A 44 -9.69 -5.01 14.61
N SER A 45 -8.46 -5.27 15.05
CA SER A 45 -7.27 -4.72 14.40
C SER A 45 -7.13 -5.24 12.97
N ALA A 46 -7.30 -6.54 12.72
CA ALA A 46 -7.25 -7.11 11.38
C ALA A 46 -8.28 -6.48 10.43
N HIS A 47 -9.49 -6.19 10.91
CA HIS A 47 -10.49 -5.50 10.11
C HIS A 47 -10.06 -4.07 9.78
N ARG A 48 -9.65 -3.29 10.79
CA ARG A 48 -9.17 -1.91 10.61
C ARG A 48 -7.97 -1.83 9.67
N ASP A 49 -7.03 -2.75 9.81
CA ASP A 49 -5.75 -2.71 9.10
C ASP A 49 -5.89 -3.11 7.62
N ARG A 50 -6.93 -3.87 7.22
CA ARG A 50 -7.23 -4.13 5.80
C ARG A 50 -7.52 -2.85 5.02
N ASP A 51 -8.23 -1.90 5.62
CA ASP A 51 -8.50 -0.62 4.97
C ASP A 51 -7.29 0.30 5.03
N ARG A 52 -6.56 0.30 6.16
CA ARG A 52 -5.30 1.05 6.30
C ARG A 52 -4.23 0.56 5.33
N GLN A 53 -4.18 -0.73 5.01
CA GLN A 53 -3.23 -1.31 4.06
C GLN A 53 -3.33 -0.66 2.67
N LYS A 54 -4.56 -0.36 2.20
CA LYS A 54 -4.78 0.33 0.92
C LYS A 54 -4.14 1.73 0.92
N ILE A 55 -4.29 2.46 2.03
CA ILE A 55 -3.71 3.80 2.22
C ILE A 55 -2.19 3.72 2.31
N ASN A 56 -1.67 2.76 3.08
CA ASN A 56 -0.23 2.59 3.29
C ASN A 56 0.49 2.22 1.99
N PHE A 57 -0.06 1.33 1.17
CA PHE A 57 0.52 1.01 -0.14
C PHE A 57 0.54 2.22 -1.07
N ARG A 58 -0.56 2.99 -1.10
CA ARG A 58 -0.59 4.22 -1.90
C ARG A 58 0.46 5.23 -1.45
N ARG A 59 0.63 5.42 -0.14
CA ARG A 59 1.70 6.28 0.42
C ARG A 59 3.08 5.78 0.00
N LEU A 60 3.33 4.48 0.13
CA LEU A 60 4.60 3.87 -0.28
C LEU A 60 4.90 4.10 -1.76
N TRP A 61 3.93 3.90 -2.66
CA TRP A 61 4.13 4.12 -4.09
C TRP A 61 4.43 5.57 -4.44
N ILE A 62 3.79 6.52 -3.75
CA ILE A 62 4.08 7.95 -3.92
C ILE A 62 5.50 8.26 -3.47
N THR A 63 5.91 7.78 -2.30
CA THR A 63 7.26 7.99 -1.77
C THR A 63 8.32 7.41 -2.68
N GLN A 64 8.16 6.14 -3.10
CA GLN A 64 9.13 5.50 -4.00
C GLN A 64 9.27 6.22 -5.34
N PHE A 65 8.14 6.62 -5.94
CA PHE A 65 8.17 7.37 -7.19
C PHE A 65 8.81 8.75 -7.01
N SER A 66 8.48 9.48 -5.93
CA SER A 66 9.08 10.79 -5.64
C SER A 66 10.59 10.68 -5.52
N SER A 67 11.09 9.70 -4.76
CA SER A 67 12.53 9.48 -4.61
C SER A 67 13.24 9.21 -5.94
N PHE A 68 12.59 8.49 -6.86
CA PHE A 68 13.15 8.20 -8.17
C PHE A 68 13.24 9.45 -9.05
N VAL A 69 12.15 10.24 -9.10
CA VAL A 69 12.11 11.48 -9.86
C VAL A 69 13.15 12.47 -9.32
N ASP A 70 13.25 12.61 -8.00
CA ASP A 70 14.25 13.47 -7.37
C ASP A 70 15.69 13.01 -7.65
N HIS A 71 15.94 11.69 -7.68
CA HIS A 71 17.26 11.15 -8.04
C HIS A 71 17.61 11.43 -9.52
N SER A 72 16.63 11.41 -10.43
CA SER A 72 16.86 11.79 -11.83
C SER A 72 17.22 13.28 -11.96
N ASN A 73 16.64 14.14 -11.11
CA ASN A 73 16.91 15.58 -11.07
C ASN A 73 18.32 15.90 -10.52
N LYS A 74 18.83 15.07 -9.60
CA LYS A 74 20.17 15.25 -9.00
C LYS A 74 21.33 14.87 -9.92
N CYS A 75 21.08 14.09 -10.97
CA CYS A 75 22.10 13.72 -11.97
C CYS A 75 22.32 14.80 -13.05
N SER A 76 21.58 15.91 -13.04
CA SER A 76 21.70 17.00 -14.03
C SER A 76 22.77 18.03 -13.65
N ASN A 77 24.04 17.65 -13.72
CA ASN A 77 25.12 18.58 -14.11
C ASN A 77 25.17 18.78 -15.64
N SER A 78 24.32 18.06 -16.39
CA SER A 78 24.07 18.28 -17.81
C SER A 78 22.82 19.13 -18.01
N ARG A 79 22.91 20.12 -18.88
CA ARG A 79 22.00 21.26 -19.17
C ARG A 79 20.54 20.93 -19.56
N LYS A 80 20.02 19.75 -19.25
CA LYS A 80 18.62 19.34 -19.43
C LYS A 80 18.00 19.12 -18.04
N GLY A 81 17.90 20.19 -17.26
CA GLY A 81 17.33 20.16 -15.92
C GLY A 81 15.81 20.12 -16.00
N VAL A 82 15.21 18.93 -15.99
CA VAL A 82 13.77 18.81 -15.81
C VAL A 82 13.52 18.73 -14.31
N CYS A 83 13.31 19.85 -13.63
CA CYS A 83 12.81 19.88 -12.26
C CYS A 83 11.34 19.40 -12.25
N TYR A 84 11.15 18.10 -12.43
CA TYR A 84 9.84 17.47 -12.38
C TYR A 84 9.57 17.09 -10.93
N SER A 85 8.59 17.71 -10.31
CA SER A 85 8.07 17.25 -9.02
C SER A 85 6.95 16.22 -9.27
N TYR A 86 6.73 15.31 -8.31
CA TYR A 86 5.66 14.31 -8.39
C TYR A 86 4.29 14.92 -8.76
N SER A 87 3.96 16.07 -8.18
CA SER A 87 2.70 16.78 -8.42
C SER A 87 2.55 17.24 -9.86
N ARG A 88 3.61 17.80 -10.46
CA ARG A 88 3.64 18.19 -11.88
C ARG A 88 3.50 16.97 -12.79
N PHE A 89 4.26 15.91 -12.54
CA PHE A 89 4.20 14.68 -13.33
C PHE A 89 2.78 14.09 -13.38
N ILE A 90 2.13 13.98 -12.21
CA ILE A 90 0.77 13.45 -12.13
C ILE A 90 -0.23 14.38 -12.83
N ASN A 91 -0.11 15.70 -12.66
CA ASN A 91 -0.96 16.66 -13.34
C ASN A 91 -0.87 16.50 -14.87
N ASP A 92 0.35 16.38 -15.38
CA ASP A 92 0.59 16.28 -16.83
C ASP A 92 0.13 14.93 -17.39
N LEU A 93 0.24 13.84 -16.61
CA LEU A 93 -0.41 12.56 -16.95
C LEU A 93 -1.93 12.68 -17.08
N TYR A 94 -2.58 13.38 -16.14
CA TYR A 94 -4.04 13.57 -16.17
C TYR A 94 -4.47 14.46 -17.34
N LYS A 95 -3.75 15.56 -17.61
CA LYS A 95 -4.01 16.42 -18.79
C LYS A 95 -3.92 15.66 -20.11
N ARG A 96 -3.07 14.63 -20.14
CA ARG A 96 -2.84 13.75 -21.30
C ARG A 96 -3.75 12.52 -21.32
N GLN A 97 -4.69 12.41 -20.38
CA GLN A 97 -5.63 11.29 -20.25
C GLN A 97 -4.94 9.91 -20.12
N LEU A 98 -3.70 9.88 -19.64
CA LEU A 98 -2.98 8.63 -19.38
C LEU A 98 -3.45 8.04 -18.04
N LEU A 99 -4.23 6.96 -18.09
CA LEU A 99 -4.84 6.29 -16.93
C LEU A 99 -3.87 5.35 -16.19
N LEU A 100 -2.63 5.80 -15.96
CA LEU A 100 -1.63 5.00 -15.25
C LEU A 100 -1.84 5.04 -13.73
N ASN A 101 -2.04 3.86 -13.14
CA ASN A 101 -2.12 3.72 -11.70
C ASN A 101 -0.76 3.95 -11.02
N ARG A 102 -0.77 4.56 -9.84
CA ARG A 102 0.43 4.83 -9.02
C ARG A 102 1.24 3.57 -8.68
N LYS A 103 0.56 2.42 -8.56
CA LYS A 103 1.19 1.10 -8.42
C LYS A 103 2.10 0.78 -9.59
N ILE A 104 1.59 0.95 -10.81
CA ILE A 104 2.31 0.64 -12.05
C ILE A 104 3.47 1.62 -12.23
N LEU A 105 3.25 2.91 -11.96
CA LEU A 105 4.32 3.92 -12.00
C LEU A 105 5.47 3.59 -11.04
N ALA A 106 5.16 3.21 -9.79
CA ALA A 106 6.18 2.80 -8.83
C ALA A 106 6.90 1.53 -9.28
N GLN A 107 6.19 0.54 -9.83
CA GLN A 107 6.81 -0.69 -10.33
C GLN A 107 7.73 -0.42 -11.52
N ILE A 108 7.32 0.42 -12.47
CA ILE A 108 8.14 0.81 -13.62
C ILE A 108 9.39 1.54 -13.15
N ALA A 109 9.27 2.45 -12.18
CA ALA A 109 10.41 3.16 -11.61
C ALA A 109 11.46 2.22 -11.02
N ILE A 110 11.04 1.12 -10.39
CA ILE A 110 11.97 0.11 -9.83
C ILE A 110 12.54 -0.78 -10.93
N SER A 111 11.68 -1.34 -11.78
CA SER A 111 12.06 -2.40 -12.72
C SER A 111 12.77 -1.88 -13.97
N ASN A 112 12.41 -0.70 -14.50
CA ASN A 112 12.98 -0.18 -15.73
C ASN A 112 13.04 1.36 -15.75
N ARG A 113 14.22 1.88 -15.42
CA ARG A 113 14.49 3.33 -15.39
C ARG A 113 14.39 3.98 -16.77
N ASN A 114 14.74 3.26 -17.84
CA ASN A 114 14.70 3.78 -19.21
C ASN A 114 13.26 4.00 -19.69
N CYS A 115 12.34 3.09 -19.35
CA CYS A 115 10.93 3.23 -19.67
C CYS A 115 10.34 4.50 -19.04
N LEU A 116 10.68 4.80 -17.79
CA LEU A 116 10.20 6.01 -17.13
C LEU A 116 10.71 7.29 -17.79
N TYR A 117 11.97 7.27 -18.27
CA TYR A 117 12.57 8.37 -19.02
C TYR A 117 11.88 8.60 -20.38
N MET A 118 11.52 7.52 -21.09
CA MET A 118 10.74 7.63 -22.34
C MET A 118 9.38 8.26 -22.09
N ILE A 119 8.67 7.82 -21.04
CA ILE A 119 7.38 8.39 -20.65
C ILE A 119 7.53 9.88 -20.31
N SER A 120 8.55 10.27 -19.55
CA SER A 120 8.77 11.68 -19.24
C SER A 120 9.06 12.52 -20.49
N ASN A 121 9.84 12.01 -21.45
CA ASN A 121 10.14 12.74 -22.68
C ASN A 121 8.90 12.95 -23.54
N GLU A 122 8.05 11.92 -23.65
CA GLU A 122 6.78 12.04 -24.37
C GLU A 122 5.86 13.07 -23.70
N ILE A 123 5.90 13.12 -22.35
CA ILE A 123 5.19 14.11 -21.54
C ILE A 123 5.76 15.54 -21.70
N ILE A 124 7.03 15.70 -22.03
CA ILE A 124 7.60 17.03 -22.30
C ILE A 124 7.27 17.46 -23.73
N LYS A 125 7.42 16.56 -24.71
CA LYS A 125 7.25 16.84 -26.14
C LYS A 125 5.89 17.47 -26.47
N GLU A 126 4.76 16.89 -26.04
CA GLU A 126 3.46 17.50 -26.38
C GLU A 126 3.10 18.77 -25.58
N VAL A 127 3.78 19.07 -24.47
CA VAL A 127 3.54 20.33 -23.73
C VAL A 127 4.01 21.50 -24.60
N SER A 128 5.19 21.38 -25.21
CA SER A 128 5.69 22.42 -26.12
C SER A 128 4.82 22.61 -27.37
N TRP A 129 4.17 21.54 -27.87
CA TRP A 129 3.26 21.65 -29.04
C TRP A 129 1.99 22.45 -28.72
N LYS A 130 1.41 22.28 -27.52
CA LYS A 130 0.22 23.04 -27.11
C LYS A 130 0.51 24.50 -26.80
N GLU A 131 1.67 24.80 -26.21
CA GLU A 131 2.09 26.19 -25.94
C GLU A 131 2.43 26.98 -27.22
N SER A 132 2.69 26.29 -28.34
CA SER A 132 3.01 26.93 -29.63
C SER A 132 1.77 27.23 -30.50
N THR A 133 0.58 26.74 -30.10
CA THR A 133 -0.66 26.81 -30.91
C THR A 133 -1.73 27.71 -30.32
N GLY A 134 -1.46 28.35 -29.17
CA GLY A 134 -2.29 29.39 -28.55
C GLY A 134 -1.52 30.69 -28.42
#